data_AF-A0A851GN15-F1
#
_entry.id   AF-A0A851GN15-F1
#
_cell.length_a   1.000
_cell.length_b   1.000
_cell.length_c   1.000
_cell.angle_alpha   90.00
_cell.angle_beta   90.00
_cell.angle_gamma   90.00
#
_symmetry.space_group_name_H-M   'P 1'
#
loop_
_entity.id
_entity.type
_entity.pdbx_description
1 polymer ?
#
loop_
_entity_poly.entity_id
_entity_poly.type
_entity_poly.pdbx_seq_one_letter_code
_entity_poly.pdbx_strand_id
1 'polypeptide(L)' 'MPDHIHALILFDGAKRMSEVIKDWKRWIARTLNIKWQDGYFDHRLRSQDSLIQKRSYILDNPVRAGLCDKAEDWPFRVTW' A
#
# COMPACT_ATOMS: atom_id res chain seq x y z
N MET A 1 5.69 5.49 0.75
CA MET A 1 6.01 6.92 0.94
C MET A 1 6.48 7.10 2.38
N PRO A 2 7.20 8.18 2.72
CA PRO A 2 7.71 8.39 4.08
C PRO A 2 6.60 8.48 5.15
N ASP A 3 5.41 8.91 4.75
CA ASP A 3 4.26 9.22 5.60
C ASP A 3 3.05 8.28 5.39
N HIS A 4 2.99 7.57 4.25
CA HIS A 4 1.89 6.65 3.95
C HIS A 4 2.31 5.47 3.05
N ILE A 5 1.41 4.49 2.94
CA ILE A 5 1.61 3.26 2.16
C ILE A 5 0.50 3.15 1.11
N HIS A 6 0.90 2.82 -0.12
CA HIS A 6 0.02 2.29 -1.14
C HIS A 6 0.36 0.82 -1.39
N ALA A 7 -0.64 -0.05 -1.44
CA ALA A 7 -0.45 -1.49 -1.60
C ALA A 7 -1.55 -2.10 -2.46
N LEU A 8 -1.18 -3.11 -3.25
CA LEU A 8 -2.13 -4.05 -3.86
C LEU A 8 -2.19 -5.27 -2.95
N ILE A 9 -3.39 -5.60 -2.48
CA ILE A 9 -3.60 -6.69 -1.53
C ILE A 9 -4.73 -7.56 -2.03
N LEU A 10 -4.49 -8.87 -2.06
CA LEU A 10 -5.51 -9.89 -2.27
C LEU A 10 -5.94 -10.43 -0.90
N PHE A 11 -7.25 -10.49 -0.66
CA PHE A 11 -7.83 -11.12 0.53
C PHE A 11 -8.46 -12.44 0.11
N ASP A 12 -8.18 -13.50 0.86
CA ASP A 12 -8.73 -14.84 0.63
C ASP A 12 -10.23 -14.97 0.96
N GLY A 13 -10.79 -13.97 1.66
CA GLY A 13 -12.19 -13.92 2.08
C GLY A 13 -12.48 -14.60 3.42
N ALA A 14 -11.49 -15.14 4.11
CA ALA A 14 -11.67 -15.77 5.42
C ALA A 14 -12.05 -14.77 6.53
N LYS A 15 -11.61 -13.51 6.38
CA LYS A 15 -11.97 -12.37 7.23
C LYS A 15 -12.37 -11.18 6.36
N ARG A 16 -13.14 -10.25 6.92
CA ARG A 16 -13.38 -8.97 6.22
C ARG A 16 -12.08 -8.20 6.10
N MET A 17 -11.88 -7.53 4.97
CA MET A 17 -10.72 -6.65 4.73
C MET A 17 -10.48 -5.68 5.90
N SER A 18 -11.52 -5.07 6.45
CA SER A 18 -11.41 -4.13 7.57
C SER A 18 -10.84 -4.77 8.84
N GLU A 19 -11.11 -6.05 9.09
CA GLU A 19 -10.56 -6.78 10.23
C GLU A 19 -9.08 -7.06 10.03
N VAL A 20 -8.69 -7.50 8.83
CA VAL A 20 -7.28 -7.75 8.48
C VAL A 20 -6.46 -6.46 8.58
N ILE A 21 -6.95 -5.35 7.99
CA ILE A 21 -6.26 -4.06 8.05
C ILE A 21 -6.19 -3.52 9.49
N LYS A 22 -7.24 -3.68 10.29
CA LYS A 22 -7.25 -3.28 11.71
C LYS A 22 -6.20 -4.04 12.51
N ASP A 23 -6.13 -5.36 12.36
CA ASP A 23 -5.17 -6.19 13.09
C ASP A 23 -3.73 -5.89 12.65
N TRP A 24 -3.50 -5.70 11.35
CA TRP A 24 -2.19 -5.31 10.83
C TRP A 24 -1.74 -3.93 11.33
N LYS A 25 -2.59 -2.90 11.24
CA LYS A 25 -2.29 -1.55 11.76
C LYS A 25 -2.00 -1.58 13.26
N ARG A 26 -2.77 -2.37 14.02
CA ARG A 26 -2.57 -2.54 15.48
C ARG A 26 -1.22 -3.17 15.79
N TRP A 27 -0.84 -4.23 15.07
CA TRP A 27 0.45 -4.89 15.28
C TRP A 27 1.60 -3.92 15.00
N ILE A 28 1.57 -3.25 13.85
CA ILE A 28 2.60 -2.27 13.47
C ILE A 28 2.70 -1.12 14.48
N ALA A 29 1.55 -0.57 14.92
CA ALA A 29 1.54 0.51 15.90
C ALA A 29 2.20 0.12 17.23
N ARG A 30 1.99 -1.12 17.69
CA ARG A 30 2.57 -1.62 18.94
C ARG A 30 4.05 -1.98 18.81
N THR A 31 4.47 -2.50 17.66
CA THR A 31 5.84 -2.97 17.45
C THR A 31 6.79 -1.85 17.06
N LEU A 32 6.33 -0.91 16.22
CA LEU A 32 7.16 0.15 15.63
C LEU A 32 6.82 1.55 16.14
N ASN A 33 5.89 1.66 17.11
CA ASN A 33 5.41 2.93 17.66
C ASN A 33 4.88 3.92 16.59
N ILE A 34 4.24 3.40 15.54
CA ILE A 34 3.67 4.18 14.46
C ILE A 34 2.27 4.66 14.84
N LYS A 35 2.00 5.96 14.68
CA LYS A 35 0.67 6.55 14.78
C LYS A 35 0.03 6.58 13.40
N TRP A 36 -0.97 5.74 13.19
CA TRP A 36 -1.72 5.72 11.94
C TRP A 36 -2.80 6.80 11.90
N GLN A 37 -3.06 7.34 10.71
CA GLN A 37 -4.32 8.03 10.43
C GLN A 37 -5.51 7.10 10.67
N ASP A 38 -6.62 7.64 11.17
CA ASP A 38 -7.87 6.89 11.33
C ASP A 38 -8.44 6.44 9.99
N GLY A 39 -8.98 5.21 9.97
CA GLY A 39 -9.51 4.59 8.75
C GLY A 39 -8.43 4.18 7.75
N TYR A 40 -8.84 4.01 6.50
CA TYR A 40 -7.99 3.76 5.34
C TYR A 40 -8.82 3.99 4.07
N PHE A 41 -8.16 4.18 2.93
CA PHE A 41 -8.81 4.22 1.63
C PHE A 41 -8.64 2.86 0.94
N ASP A 42 -9.72 2.34 0.36
CA ASP A 42 -9.67 1.16 -0.48
C ASP A 42 -10.39 1.36 -1.82
N HIS A 43 -9.93 0.61 -2.81
CA HIS A 43 -10.53 0.60 -4.14
C HIS A 43 -10.46 -0.82 -4.73
N ARG A 44 -11.62 -1.41 -5.02
CA ARG A 44 -11.71 -2.74 -5.62
C ARG A 44 -11.39 -2.70 -7.12
N LEU A 45 -10.36 -3.45 -7.51
CA LEU A 45 -9.99 -3.67 -8.90
C LEU A 45 -10.86 -4.79 -9.51
N ARG A 46 -11.31 -4.59 -10.76
CA ARG A 46 -12.26 -5.49 -11.44
C ARG A 46 -11.75 -6.02 -12.78
N SER A 47 -10.57 -5.60 -13.22
CA SER A 47 -9.96 -6.06 -14.47
C SER A 47 -8.44 -6.10 -14.34
N GLN A 48 -7.82 -6.89 -15.21
CA GLN A 48 -6.37 -6.97 -15.31
C GLN A 48 -5.77 -5.62 -15.70
N ASP A 49 -6.38 -4.89 -16.62
CA ASP A 49 -5.91 -3.56 -17.02
C ASP A 49 -5.91 -2.57 -15.86
N SER A 50 -6.96 -2.61 -15.02
CA SER A 50 -7.04 -1.79 -13.81
C SER A 50 -5.93 -2.14 -12.81
N LEU A 51 -5.61 -3.43 -12.67
CA LEU A 51 -4.50 -3.91 -11.84
C LEU A 51 -3.16 -3.39 -12.34
N ILE A 52 -2.88 -3.51 -13.65
CA ILE A 52 -1.63 -3.04 -14.25
C ILE A 52 -1.49 -1.53 -14.07
N GLN A 53 -2.53 -0.76 -14.39
CA GLN A 53 -2.52 0.70 -14.23
C GLN A 53 -2.27 1.13 -12.79
N LYS A 54 -2.92 0.48 -11.81
CA LYS A 54 -2.71 0.79 -10.39
C LYS A 54 -1.35 0.35 -9.89
N ARG A 55 -0.82 -0.78 -10.36
CA ARG A 55 0.55 -1.21 -10.06
C ARG A 55 1.57 -0.16 -10.52
N SER A 56 1.50 0.28 -11.77
CA SER A 56 2.41 1.31 -12.29
C SER A 56 2.28 2.60 -11.49
N TYR A 57 1.05 3.06 -11.23
CA TYR A 57 0.82 4.24 -10.40
C TYR A 57 1.52 4.13 -9.04
N ILE A 58 1.36 3.02 -8.32
CA ILE A 58 1.99 2.81 -7.00
C ILE A 58 3.52 2.86 -7.09
N LEU A 59 4.11 2.22 -8.10
CA LEU A 59 5.57 2.21 -8.29
C LEU A 59 6.11 3.59 -8.66
N ASP A 60 5.34 4.40 -9.39
CA ASP A 60 5.75 5.74 -9.82
C ASP A 60 5.52 6.81 -8.74
N ASN A 61 4.80 6.52 -7.65
CA ASN A 61 4.50 7.52 -6.62
C ASN A 61 5.77 8.16 -5.99
N PRO A 62 6.82 7.41 -5.64
CA PRO A 62 8.06 7.99 -5.15
C PRO A 62 8.70 8.99 -6.13
N VAL A 63 8.68 8.69 -7.43
CA VAL A 63 9.18 9.60 -8.48
C VAL A 63 8.33 10.85 -8.57
N ARG A 64 7.01 10.69 -8.61
CA ARG A 64 6.05 11.81 -8.64
C ARG A 64 6.16 12.73 -7.43
N ALA A 65 6.63 12.20 -6.31
CA ALA A 65 6.88 12.95 -5.08
C ALA A 65 8.32 13.50 -4.97
N GLY A 66 9.17 13.29 -5.99
CA GLY A 66 10.54 13.77 -6.00
C GLY A 66 11.47 13.06 -5.01
N LEU A 67 11.13 11.84 -4.59
CA LEU A 67 11.93 11.06 -3.63
C LEU A 67 13.03 10.24 -4.28
N CYS A 68 12.94 10.00 -5.59
CA CYS A 68 13.94 9.31 -6.40
C CYS A 68 13.74 9.64 -7.88
N ASP A 69 14.79 9.47 -8.71
CA ASP A 69 14.73 9.79 -10.14
C ASP A 69 13.99 8.70 -10.95
N LYS A 70 14.21 7.43 -10.59
CA LYS A 70 13.49 6.29 -11.19
C LYS A 70 12.73 5.54 -10.10
N ALA A 71 11.60 4.94 -10.48
CA ALA A 71 10.84 4.06 -9.59
C ALA A 71 11.71 2.93 -9.04
N GLU A 72 12.78 2.57 -9.76
CA GLU A 72 13.70 1.52 -9.38
C GLU A 72 14.63 1.83 -8.22
N ASP A 73 14.91 3.11 -8.04
CA ASP A 73 15.83 3.62 -7.03
C ASP A 73 15.15 3.74 -5.67
N TRP A 74 13.82 3.57 -5.59
CA TRP A 74 13.10 3.63 -4.33
C TRP A 74 13.35 2.36 -3.49
N PRO A 75 14.05 2.44 -2.34
CA PRO A 75 14.47 1.26 -1.59
C PRO A 75 13.31 0.58 -0.84
N PHE A 76 12.18 1.28 -0.68
CA PHE A 76 11.01 0.78 0.05
C PHE A 76 9.88 0.32 -0.89
N ARG A 77 10.23 -0.19 -2.07
CA ARG A 77 9.29 -0.86 -2.99
C ARG A 77 9.43 -2.38 -2.87
N VAL A 78 8.33 -3.09 -3.06
CA VAL A 78 8.32 -4.55 -3.22
C VAL A 78 7.55 -4.88 -4.48
N THR A 79 8.14 -5.72 -5.34
CA THR A 79 7.54 -6.17 -6.60
C THR A 79 7.53 -7.68 -6.67
N TRP A 80 6.47 -8.25 -7.25
CA TRP A 80 6.33 -9.67 -7.57
C TRP A 80 5.92 -9.86 -9.03
#